data_AF-A0A940P1I8-F1
#
_entry.id   AF-A0A940P1I8-F1
#
_cell.length_a   1.000
_cell.length_b   1.000
_cell.length_c   1.000
_cell.angle_alpha   90.00
_cell.angle_beta   90.00
_cell.angle_gamma   90.00
#
_symmetry.space_group_name_H-M   'P 1'
#
loop_
_entity.id
_entity.type
_entity.pdbx_description
1 polymer ?
#
loop_
_entity_poly.entity_id
_entity_poly.type
_entity_poly.pdbx_seq_one_letter_code
_entity_poly.pdbx_strand_id
1 'polypeptide(L)'
;MMLYRSLIYRELKLTNKRFLIMLVLFLLTALLLVIPLLLGSMVDPAAADEETSDVVLLLTLTLAATGGVLAGTNNGILKADIASGWKRYAKVLPAKPLQSAAADVLVKLLWIGMFGLLSVGFAAFCLHLTGCNTIRHTVNSYLLITAATLLIDVVYTAIVSLAKTGKDLTKFILLATGGTFALFAILSRAGGFAFGGWMDNMQQTVDNGEMLTPEQQEQLMQMIRFLGSGTMTLIAAGSLAVVCAAFFLVLWKAYERREA
;
A
#
# COMPACT_ATOMS: atom_id res chain seq x y z
N MET A 1 -7.65 16.97 32.08
CA MET A 1 -6.88 16.94 30.82
C MET A 1 -6.03 15.67 30.75
N MET A 2 -6.57 14.56 30.24
CA MET A 2 -5.84 13.27 30.15
C MET A 2 -5.29 12.97 28.74
N LEU A 3 -5.80 13.64 27.70
CA LEU A 3 -5.39 13.41 26.30
C LEU A 3 -3.93 13.80 25.99
N TYR A 4 -3.37 14.80 26.70
CA TYR A 4 -1.95 15.17 26.56
C TYR A 4 -0.97 14.10 27.08
N ARG A 5 -1.43 13.07 27.79
CA ARG A 5 -0.62 11.92 28.22
C ARG A 5 -0.74 10.70 27.30
N SER A 6 -1.65 10.69 26.32
CA SER A 6 -1.81 9.56 25.41
C SER A 6 -0.67 9.51 24.39
N LEU A 7 0.07 8.39 24.37
CA LEU A 7 1.13 8.11 23.39
C LEU A 7 0.59 8.23 21.95
N ILE A 8 -0.62 7.71 21.70
CA ILE A 8 -1.29 7.77 20.40
C ILE A 8 -1.51 9.23 19.98
N TYR A 9 -2.00 10.09 20.88
CA TYR A 9 -2.23 11.50 20.55
C TYR A 9 -0.93 12.24 20.19
N ARG A 10 0.16 11.91 20.89
CA ARG A 10 1.47 12.48 20.64
C ARG A 10 2.03 12.05 19.28
N GLU A 11 1.99 10.75 18.98
CA GLU A 11 2.44 10.21 17.70
C GLU A 11 1.62 10.74 16.53
N LEU A 12 0.30 10.83 16.71
CA LEU A 12 -0.59 11.44 15.73
C LEU A 12 -0.20 12.90 15.47
N LYS A 13 0.07 13.70 16.52
CA LYS A 13 0.50 15.11 16.37
C LYS A 13 1.84 15.27 15.62
N LEU A 14 2.79 14.37 15.84
CA LEU A 14 4.11 14.41 15.20
C LEU A 14 4.05 14.04 13.72
N THR A 15 3.17 13.10 13.39
CA THR A 15 2.99 12.60 12.03
C THR A 15 1.97 13.41 11.22
N ASN A 16 1.13 14.21 11.89
CA ASN A 16 -0.02 14.92 11.31
C ASN A 16 0.32 15.78 10.09
N LYS A 17 1.37 16.60 10.14
CA LYS A 17 1.68 17.53 9.04
C LYS A 17 1.97 16.80 7.72
N ARG A 18 2.64 15.66 7.78
CA ARG A 18 3.00 14.87 6.60
C ARG A 18 1.81 14.08 6.09
N PHE A 19 1.07 13.42 6.98
CA PHE A 19 -0.14 12.73 6.59
C PHE A 19 -1.21 13.67 6.06
N LEU A 20 -1.29 14.90 6.55
CA LEU A 20 -2.15 15.94 5.99
C LEU A 20 -1.72 16.31 4.57
N ILE A 21 -0.41 16.47 4.30
CA ILE A 21 0.09 16.68 2.93
C ILE A 21 -0.24 15.48 2.03
N MET A 22 0.00 14.25 2.49
CA MET A 22 -0.34 13.05 1.71
C MET A 22 -1.85 12.89 1.49
N LEU A 23 -2.66 13.27 2.47
CA LEU A 23 -4.11 13.32 2.35
C LEU A 23 -4.52 14.35 1.29
N VAL A 24 -3.95 15.56 1.33
CA VAL A 24 -4.22 16.59 0.31
C VAL A 24 -3.81 16.10 -1.08
N LEU A 25 -2.63 15.50 -1.22
CA LEU A 25 -2.17 14.93 -2.49
C LEU A 25 -3.08 13.80 -2.97
N PHE A 26 -3.50 12.91 -2.07
CA PHE A 26 -4.43 11.83 -2.40
C PHE A 26 -5.78 12.37 -2.86
N LEU A 27 -6.34 13.37 -2.17
CA LEU A 27 -7.60 14.01 -2.54
C LEU A 27 -7.48 14.76 -3.88
N LEU A 28 -6.34 15.39 -4.14
CA LEU A 28 -6.04 16.00 -5.44
C LEU A 28 -5.99 14.94 -6.54
N THR A 29 -5.31 13.80 -6.31
CA THR A 29 -5.29 12.69 -7.26
C THR A 29 -6.70 12.16 -7.50
N ALA A 30 -7.49 11.92 -6.45
CA ALA A 30 -8.87 11.47 -6.57
C ALA A 30 -9.69 12.46 -7.41
N LEU A 31 -9.56 13.76 -7.13
CA LEU A 31 -10.27 14.81 -7.86
C LEU A 31 -9.87 14.82 -9.35
N LEU A 32 -8.58 14.72 -9.66
CA LEU A 32 -8.09 14.63 -11.05
C LEU A 32 -8.66 13.40 -11.78
N LEU A 33 -8.75 12.26 -11.11
CA LEU A 33 -9.30 11.02 -11.68
C LEU A 33 -10.83 11.07 -11.83
N VAL A 34 -11.54 11.95 -11.11
CA VAL A 34 -12.99 12.18 -11.28
C VAL A 34 -13.30 13.08 -12.50
N ILE A 35 -12.40 13.99 -12.90
CA ILE A 35 -12.67 14.96 -13.97
C ILE A 35 -13.16 14.32 -15.28
N PRO A 36 -12.56 13.23 -15.81
CA PRO A 36 -13.03 12.58 -17.03
C PRO A 36 -14.46 12.04 -16.91
N LEU A 37 -14.86 11.59 -15.71
CA LEU A 37 -16.21 11.09 -15.43
C LEU A 37 -17.24 12.22 -15.37
N LEU A 38 -16.86 13.39 -14.85
CA LEU A 38 -17.76 14.55 -14.72
C LEU A 38 -17.94 15.32 -16.03
N LEU A 39 -16.93 15.36 -16.90
CA LEU A 39 -16.98 16.09 -18.17
C LEU A 39 -17.78 15.37 -19.26
N GLY A 40 -18.43 14.25 -18.93
CA GLY A 40 -19.47 13.65 -19.76
C GLY A 40 -18.98 12.80 -20.94
N SER A 41 -17.68 12.55 -21.08
CA SER A 41 -17.18 11.67 -22.16
C SER A 41 -17.49 10.18 -21.94
N MET A 42 -18.15 9.83 -20.82
CA MET A 42 -18.36 8.45 -20.34
C MET A 42 -19.80 8.19 -19.84
N VAL A 43 -20.73 9.13 -20.04
CA VAL A 43 -22.04 9.10 -19.35
C VAL A 43 -23.17 8.92 -20.35
N ASP A 44 -23.27 7.70 -20.90
CA ASP A 44 -24.58 7.14 -21.23
C ASP A 44 -24.83 5.94 -20.30
N PRO A 45 -25.51 6.12 -19.16
CA PRO A 45 -25.66 5.09 -18.12
C PRO A 45 -26.49 3.88 -18.58
N ALA A 46 -27.17 3.98 -19.73
CA ALA A 46 -27.94 2.89 -20.34
C ALA A 46 -27.08 1.95 -21.21
N ALA A 47 -25.84 2.36 -21.55
CA ALA A 47 -24.89 1.62 -22.34
C ALA A 47 -23.50 1.77 -21.70
N ALA A 48 -23.32 1.19 -20.52
CA ALA A 48 -21.97 1.02 -19.97
C ALA A 48 -21.22 0.03 -20.87
N ASP A 49 -20.63 0.56 -21.94
CA ASP A 49 -19.83 -0.17 -22.89
C ASP A 49 -18.64 -0.83 -22.15
N GLU A 50 -18.15 -1.95 -22.67
CA GLU A 50 -17.02 -2.70 -22.08
C GLU A 50 -15.81 -1.79 -21.85
N GLU A 51 -15.59 -0.83 -22.75
CA GLU A 51 -14.56 0.22 -22.66
C GLU A 51 -14.74 1.16 -21.45
N THR A 52 -15.99 1.53 -21.12
CA THR A 52 -16.28 2.38 -19.96
C THR A 52 -15.99 1.64 -18.64
N SER A 53 -16.31 0.35 -18.59
CA SER A 53 -16.01 -0.50 -17.44
C SER A 53 -14.50 -0.62 -17.19
N ASP A 54 -13.71 -0.80 -18.25
CA ASP A 54 -12.27 -0.93 -18.16
C ASP A 54 -11.59 0.36 -17.71
N VAL A 55 -12.04 1.51 -18.21
CA VAL A 55 -11.53 2.82 -17.77
C VAL A 55 -11.86 3.06 -16.28
N VAL A 56 -13.09 2.77 -15.84
CA VAL A 56 -13.48 2.92 -14.43
C VAL A 56 -12.67 1.98 -13.53
N LEU A 57 -12.42 0.75 -13.97
CA LEU A 57 -11.55 -0.19 -13.28
C LEU A 57 -10.12 0.36 -13.15
N LEU A 58 -9.55 0.89 -14.23
CA LEU A 58 -8.21 1.49 -14.21
C LEU A 58 -8.11 2.69 -13.24
N LEU A 59 -9.09 3.59 -13.26
CA LEU A 59 -9.13 4.76 -12.37
C LEU A 59 -9.18 4.33 -10.90
N THR A 60 -10.08 3.38 -10.58
CA THR A 60 -10.25 2.90 -9.20
C THR A 60 -9.04 2.09 -8.71
N LEU A 61 -8.40 1.30 -9.58
CA LEU A 61 -7.16 0.60 -9.28
C LEU A 61 -5.98 1.55 -9.07
N THR A 62 -5.86 2.59 -9.89
CA THR A 62 -4.81 3.62 -9.77
C THR A 62 -4.93 4.36 -8.44
N LEU A 63 -6.16 4.71 -8.05
CA LEU A 63 -6.39 5.36 -6.77
C LEU A 63 -6.13 4.42 -5.59
N ALA A 64 -6.58 3.16 -5.68
CA ALA A 64 -6.30 2.14 -4.67
C ALA A 64 -4.79 1.91 -4.49
N ALA A 65 -4.03 1.88 -5.60
CA ALA A 65 -2.59 1.74 -5.57
C ALA A 65 -1.91 2.95 -4.91
N THR A 66 -2.33 4.15 -5.30
CA THR A 66 -1.81 5.39 -4.70
C THR A 66 -2.10 5.45 -3.20
N GLY A 67 -3.35 5.18 -2.80
CA GLY A 67 -3.76 5.11 -1.40
C GLY A 67 -2.98 4.04 -0.64
N GLY A 68 -2.79 2.86 -1.25
CA GLY A 68 -2.06 1.75 -0.64
C GLY A 68 -0.59 2.08 -0.38
N VAL A 69 0.09 2.69 -1.34
CA VAL A 69 1.48 3.18 -1.19
C VAL A 69 1.58 4.25 -0.10
N LEU A 70 0.70 5.26 -0.12
CA LEU A 70 0.71 6.33 0.88
C LEU A 70 0.41 5.82 2.30
N ALA A 71 -0.51 4.86 2.41
CA ALA A 71 -0.87 4.24 3.68
C ALA A 71 0.25 3.33 4.22
N GLY A 72 0.85 2.52 3.36
CA GLY A 72 1.88 1.56 3.73
C GLY A 72 3.24 2.19 4.00
N THR A 73 3.58 3.30 3.34
CA THR A 73 4.86 4.00 3.56
C THR A 73 4.99 4.62 4.95
N ASN A 74 6.04 4.24 5.66
CA ASN A 74 6.41 4.76 6.96
C ASN A 74 7.32 5.94 6.74
N ASN A 75 6.79 7.12 7.05
CA ASN A 75 7.28 8.46 6.72
C ASN A 75 8.64 8.85 7.34
N GLY A 76 9.60 7.94 7.39
CA GLY A 76 10.89 8.12 8.01
C GLY A 76 10.76 8.49 9.49
N ILE A 77 9.68 8.11 10.18
CA ILE A 77 9.50 8.38 11.62
C ILE A 77 10.69 7.80 12.38
N LEU A 78 11.06 6.55 12.07
CA LEU A 78 12.25 5.91 12.60
C LEU A 78 13.55 6.65 12.26
N LYS A 79 13.65 7.20 11.05
CA LYS A 79 14.84 7.94 10.55
C LYS A 79 14.95 9.33 11.15
N ALA A 80 13.83 10.02 11.35
CA ALA A 80 13.71 11.31 12.02
C ALA A 80 13.93 11.17 13.53
N ASP A 81 13.52 10.06 14.11
CA ASP A 81 13.73 9.72 15.52
C ASP A 81 15.20 9.33 15.81
N ILE A 82 15.84 8.60 14.88
CA ILE A 82 17.30 8.34 14.90
C ILE A 82 18.09 9.65 14.67
N ALA A 83 17.70 10.49 13.71
CA ALA A 83 18.44 11.71 13.36
C ALA A 83 18.25 12.88 14.34
N SER A 84 17.11 12.96 15.04
CA SER A 84 16.82 14.05 16.00
C SER A 84 17.34 13.79 17.42
N GLY A 85 17.98 12.64 17.65
CA GLY A 85 18.74 12.35 18.86
C GLY A 85 17.97 12.62 20.15
N TRP A 86 16.94 11.83 20.43
CA TRP A 86 16.40 11.47 21.77
C TRP A 86 16.09 12.54 22.83
N LYS A 87 16.37 13.83 22.59
CA LYS A 87 16.15 14.91 23.56
C LYS A 87 14.67 15.20 23.80
N ARG A 88 13.77 14.73 22.92
CA ARG A 88 12.33 14.96 23.03
C ARG A 88 11.57 13.88 23.81
N TYR A 89 12.06 12.64 23.93
CA TYR A 89 11.28 11.53 24.52
C TYR A 89 11.62 11.22 25.98
N ALA A 90 12.87 11.42 26.41
CA ALA A 90 13.31 11.03 27.75
C ALA A 90 12.74 11.87 28.91
N LYS A 91 12.18 13.06 28.65
CA LYS A 91 11.94 14.04 29.73
C LYS A 91 10.61 13.94 30.48
N VAL A 92 9.59 13.22 30.01
CA VAL A 92 8.24 13.31 30.61
C VAL A 92 7.51 11.96 30.67
N LEU A 93 8.19 10.90 31.13
CA LEU A 93 7.74 9.50 31.37
C LEU A 93 8.24 8.51 30.29
N PRO A 94 9.17 7.60 30.62
CA PRO A 94 9.60 6.56 29.67
C PRO A 94 8.47 5.56 29.50
N ALA A 95 7.78 5.63 28.36
CA ALA A 95 6.82 4.59 27.98
C ALA A 95 7.58 3.30 27.70
N LYS A 96 7.04 2.16 28.17
CA LYS A 96 7.67 0.85 27.92
C LYS A 96 7.80 0.61 26.40
N PRO A 97 8.86 -0.09 25.92
CA PRO A 97 9.08 -0.40 24.50
C PRO A 97 7.86 -0.97 23.79
N LEU A 98 7.17 -1.89 24.46
CA LEU A 98 5.95 -2.53 23.98
C LEU A 98 4.79 -1.53 23.75
N GLN A 99 4.64 -0.55 24.65
CA GLN A 99 3.56 0.45 24.58
C GLN A 99 3.81 1.45 23.44
N SER A 100 5.06 1.82 23.21
CA SER A 100 5.47 2.68 22.09
C SER A 100 5.26 1.97 20.75
N ALA A 101 5.68 0.70 20.63
CA ALA A 101 5.43 -0.11 19.44
C ALA A 101 3.94 -0.28 19.14
N ALA A 102 3.13 -0.54 20.16
CA ALA A 102 1.69 -0.66 19.99
C ALA A 102 1.04 0.66 19.54
N ALA A 103 1.46 1.79 20.09
CA ALA A 103 0.93 3.10 19.71
C ALA A 103 1.25 3.44 18.24
N ASP A 104 2.47 3.18 17.78
CA ASP A 104 2.89 3.40 16.39
C ASP A 104 2.09 2.53 15.41
N VAL A 105 1.91 1.25 15.74
CA VAL A 105 1.09 0.33 14.92
C VAL A 105 -0.36 0.78 14.88
N LEU A 106 -0.93 1.23 15.99
CA LEU A 106 -2.32 1.75 16.03
C LEU A 106 -2.48 3.00 15.17
N VAL A 107 -1.55 3.96 15.26
CA VAL A 107 -1.58 5.15 14.38
C VAL A 107 -1.45 4.73 12.91
N LYS A 108 -0.60 3.75 12.61
CA LYS A 108 -0.46 3.22 11.25
C LYS A 108 -1.77 2.60 10.75
N LEU A 109 -2.43 1.78 11.55
CA LEU A 109 -3.72 1.18 11.23
C LEU A 109 -4.82 2.23 11.03
N LEU A 110 -4.81 3.34 11.79
CA LEU A 110 -5.74 4.45 11.58
C LEU A 110 -5.56 5.09 10.20
N TRP A 111 -4.32 5.34 9.77
CA TRP A 111 -4.05 5.87 8.43
C TRP A 111 -4.39 4.87 7.32
N ILE A 112 -4.10 3.58 7.52
CA ILE A 112 -4.53 2.50 6.61
C ILE A 112 -6.05 2.45 6.52
N GLY A 113 -6.77 2.57 7.63
CA GLY A 113 -8.23 2.63 7.64
C GLY A 113 -8.75 3.83 6.88
N MET A 114 -8.19 5.01 7.12
CA MET A 114 -8.63 6.26 6.51
C MET A 114 -8.43 6.28 4.98
N PHE A 115 -7.24 5.94 4.46
CA PHE A 115 -7.01 5.87 3.01
C PHE A 115 -7.81 4.75 2.35
N GLY A 116 -8.04 3.63 3.05
CA GLY A 116 -8.89 2.54 2.58
C GLY A 116 -10.34 3.00 2.42
N LEU A 117 -10.89 3.66 3.43
CA LEU A 117 -12.24 4.22 3.39
C LEU A 117 -12.42 5.24 2.27
N LEU A 118 -11.44 6.12 2.05
CA LEU A 118 -11.47 7.08 0.95
C LEU A 118 -11.41 6.41 -0.42
N SER A 119 -10.58 5.36 -0.57
CA SER A 119 -10.49 4.57 -1.81
C SER A 119 -11.81 3.85 -2.13
N VAL A 120 -12.43 3.26 -1.11
CA VAL A 120 -13.76 2.63 -1.24
C VAL A 120 -14.84 3.66 -1.52
N GLY A 121 -14.79 4.84 -0.88
CA GLY A 121 -15.71 5.95 -1.13
C GLY A 121 -15.64 6.43 -2.57
N PHE A 122 -14.45 6.51 -3.15
CA PHE A 122 -14.26 6.81 -4.57
C PHE A 122 -14.84 5.73 -5.48
N ALA A 123 -14.58 4.44 -5.20
CA ALA A 123 -15.15 3.35 -5.99
C ALA A 123 -16.70 3.31 -5.91
N ALA A 124 -17.26 3.61 -4.74
CA ALA A 124 -18.71 3.75 -4.56
C ALA A 124 -19.28 4.94 -5.34
N PHE A 125 -18.55 6.05 -5.40
CA PHE A 125 -18.91 7.20 -6.22
C PHE A 125 -18.89 6.86 -7.73
N CYS A 126 -17.86 6.15 -8.21
CA CYS A 126 -17.83 5.65 -9.59
C CYS A 126 -19.01 4.72 -9.88
N LEU A 127 -19.31 3.77 -8.99
CA LEU A 127 -20.48 2.88 -9.10
C LEU A 127 -21.79 3.68 -9.20
N HIS A 128 -21.94 4.76 -8.45
CA HIS A 128 -23.13 5.60 -8.51
C HIS A 128 -23.27 6.34 -9.84
N LEU A 129 -22.15 6.80 -10.42
CA LEU A 129 -22.14 7.55 -11.68
C LEU A 129 -22.28 6.65 -12.92
N THR A 130 -21.61 5.49 -12.93
CA THR A 130 -21.48 4.65 -14.14
C THR A 130 -22.17 3.29 -14.04
N GLY A 131 -22.61 2.88 -12.85
CA GLY A 131 -23.16 1.54 -12.62
C GLY A 131 -22.11 0.42 -12.54
N CYS A 132 -20.83 0.71 -12.77
CA CYS A 132 -19.76 -0.28 -12.76
C CYS A 132 -19.32 -0.63 -11.33
N ASN A 133 -19.45 -1.90 -10.93
CA ASN A 133 -19.07 -2.35 -9.58
C ASN A 133 -17.60 -2.79 -9.51
N THR A 134 -16.71 -1.87 -9.15
CA THR A 134 -15.27 -2.12 -9.01
C THR A 134 -14.80 -2.23 -7.57
N ILE A 135 -15.70 -2.12 -6.58
CA ILE A 135 -15.38 -2.01 -5.15
C ILE A 135 -14.47 -3.16 -4.67
N ARG A 136 -14.75 -4.40 -5.07
CA ARG A 136 -13.95 -5.57 -4.65
C ARG A 136 -12.52 -5.50 -5.19
N HIS A 137 -12.36 -5.10 -6.45
CA HIS A 137 -11.05 -4.91 -7.06
C HIS A 137 -10.28 -3.80 -6.35
N THR A 138 -10.94 -2.68 -6.03
CA THR A 138 -10.35 -1.57 -5.28
C THR A 138 -9.86 -2.02 -3.90
N VAL A 139 -10.69 -2.74 -3.13
CA VAL A 139 -10.35 -3.22 -1.79
C VAL A 139 -9.17 -4.20 -1.84
N ASN A 140 -9.22 -5.19 -2.73
CA ASN A 140 -8.19 -6.22 -2.82
C ASN A 140 -6.84 -5.62 -3.23
N SER A 141 -6.84 -4.76 -4.24
CA SER A 141 -5.63 -4.07 -4.70
C SER A 141 -5.07 -3.12 -3.63
N TYR A 142 -5.94 -2.36 -2.95
CA TYR A 142 -5.53 -1.50 -1.84
C TYR A 142 -4.82 -2.31 -0.75
N LEU A 143 -5.46 -3.37 -0.23
CA LEU A 143 -4.91 -4.19 0.84
C LEU A 143 -3.57 -4.83 0.46
N LEU A 144 -3.46 -5.38 -0.75
CA LEU A 144 -2.22 -5.97 -1.25
C LEU A 144 -1.08 -4.96 -1.36
N ILE A 145 -1.36 -3.79 -1.93
CA ILE A 145 -0.35 -2.76 -2.15
C ILE A 145 0.08 -2.15 -0.81
N THR A 146 -0.85 -1.92 0.11
CA THR A 146 -0.54 -1.52 1.49
C THR A 146 0.33 -2.57 2.18
N ALA A 147 0.00 -3.86 2.06
CA ALA A 147 0.77 -4.94 2.67
C ALA A 147 2.19 -5.02 2.08
N ALA A 148 2.32 -4.91 0.76
CA ALA A 148 3.62 -4.94 0.07
C ALA A 148 4.50 -3.74 0.46
N THR A 149 3.94 -2.54 0.46
CA THR A 149 4.68 -1.31 0.82
C THR A 149 5.07 -1.29 2.29
N LEU A 150 4.17 -1.72 3.19
CA LEU A 150 4.48 -1.87 4.60
C LEU A 150 5.58 -2.93 4.83
N LEU A 151 5.56 -4.04 4.08
CA LEU A 151 6.59 -5.07 4.18
C LEU A 151 7.98 -4.53 3.80
N ILE A 152 8.08 -3.71 2.76
CA ILE A 152 9.32 -3.04 2.38
C ILE A 152 9.85 -2.20 3.56
N ASP A 153 8.96 -1.47 4.24
CA ASP A 153 9.34 -0.68 5.41
C ASP A 153 9.72 -1.52 6.63
N VAL A 154 9.06 -2.66 6.85
CA VAL A 154 9.43 -3.63 7.89
C VAL A 154 10.86 -4.11 7.66
N VAL A 155 11.17 -4.53 6.44
CA VAL A 155 12.50 -4.99 6.05
C VAL A 155 13.53 -3.88 6.22
N TYR A 156 13.24 -2.68 5.74
CA TYR A 156 14.11 -1.52 5.90
C TYR A 156 14.38 -1.19 7.38
N THR A 157 13.34 -1.22 8.22
CA THR A 157 13.44 -0.95 9.66
C THR A 157 14.27 -2.03 10.35
N ALA A 158 14.05 -3.30 10.01
CA ALA A 158 14.83 -4.42 10.54
C ALA A 158 16.31 -4.26 10.20
N ILE A 159 16.64 -3.89 8.96
CA ILE A 159 18.01 -3.63 8.51
C ILE A 159 18.65 -2.48 9.30
N VAL A 160 17.95 -1.35 9.41
CA VAL A 160 18.44 -0.19 10.18
C VAL A 160 18.70 -0.56 11.63
N SER A 161 17.85 -1.41 12.22
CA SER A 161 18.02 -1.89 13.61
C SER A 161 19.22 -2.83 13.80
N LEU A 162 19.69 -3.48 12.74
CA LEU A 162 20.82 -4.41 12.74
C LEU A 162 22.15 -3.73 12.38
N ALA A 163 22.12 -2.63 11.63
CA ALA A 163 23.31 -1.91 11.19
C ALA A 163 23.99 -1.18 12.37
N LYS A 164 25.27 -1.47 12.62
CA LYS A 164 26.08 -0.83 13.66
C LYS A 164 26.86 0.40 13.17
N THR A 165 27.09 0.52 11.87
CA THR A 165 27.83 1.65 11.25
C THR A 165 27.15 2.16 9.98
N GLY A 166 27.42 3.40 9.59
CA GLY A 166 26.88 3.99 8.36
C GLY A 166 27.29 3.27 7.08
N LYS A 167 28.49 2.67 7.05
CA LYS A 167 28.96 1.84 5.92
C LYS A 167 28.20 0.50 5.84
N ASP A 168 27.84 -0.08 6.98
CA ASP A 168 27.03 -1.31 7.02
C ASP A 168 25.59 -1.02 6.59
N LEU A 169 25.04 0.13 6.96
CA LEU A 169 23.72 0.56 6.53
C LEU A 169 23.61 0.63 5.00
N THR A 170 24.59 1.25 4.32
CA THR A 170 24.61 1.33 2.86
C THR A 170 24.70 -0.05 2.22
N LYS A 171 25.51 -0.96 2.79
CA LYS A 171 25.63 -2.35 2.30
C LYS A 171 24.33 -3.13 2.46
N PHE A 172 23.68 -3.05 3.62
CA PHE A 172 22.42 -3.76 3.85
C PHE A 172 21.26 -3.18 3.06
N ILE A 173 21.21 -1.86 2.86
CA ILE A 173 20.25 -1.25 1.93
C ILE A 173 20.52 -1.78 0.53
N LEU A 174 21.76 -1.75 0.04
CA LEU A 174 22.09 -2.25 -1.30
C LEU A 174 21.76 -3.75 -1.47
N LEU A 175 22.01 -4.57 -0.45
CA LEU A 175 21.64 -5.99 -0.43
C LEU A 175 20.14 -6.21 -0.34
N ALA A 176 19.40 -5.34 0.33
CA ALA A 176 17.95 -5.42 0.40
C ALA A 176 17.30 -4.92 -0.88
N THR A 177 17.74 -3.81 -1.46
CA THR A 177 17.25 -3.35 -2.77
C THR A 177 17.62 -4.36 -3.85
N GLY A 178 18.88 -4.83 -3.86
CA GLY A 178 19.34 -5.88 -4.78
C GLY A 178 18.65 -7.21 -4.53
N GLY A 179 18.38 -7.55 -3.27
CA GLY A 179 17.61 -8.72 -2.85
C GLY A 179 16.16 -8.62 -3.30
N THR A 180 15.49 -7.48 -3.12
CA THR A 180 14.12 -7.23 -3.58
C THR A 180 14.05 -7.22 -5.11
N PHE A 181 15.03 -6.65 -5.81
CA PHE A 181 15.11 -6.74 -7.27
C PHE A 181 15.37 -8.17 -7.74
N ALA A 182 16.22 -8.92 -7.06
CA ALA A 182 16.47 -10.33 -7.38
C ALA A 182 15.26 -11.19 -7.07
N LEU A 183 14.57 -10.96 -5.95
CA LEU A 183 13.36 -11.69 -5.55
C LEU A 183 12.18 -11.30 -6.44
N PHE A 184 12.07 -10.03 -6.86
CA PHE A 184 11.14 -9.59 -7.89
C PHE A 184 11.48 -10.20 -9.24
N ALA A 185 12.75 -10.27 -9.64
CA ALA A 185 13.19 -10.93 -10.87
C ALA A 185 13.01 -12.46 -10.84
N ILE A 186 13.18 -13.07 -9.67
CA ILE A 186 12.96 -14.50 -9.44
C ILE A 186 11.47 -14.79 -9.35
N LEU A 187 10.65 -13.95 -8.70
CA LEU A 187 9.20 -14.09 -8.70
C LEU A 187 8.61 -13.74 -10.06
N SER A 188 9.19 -12.80 -10.81
CA SER A 188 8.78 -12.50 -12.19
C SER A 188 9.30 -13.54 -13.19
N ARG A 189 10.30 -14.37 -12.83
CA ARG A 189 10.74 -15.55 -13.59
C ARG A 189 10.11 -16.87 -13.15
N ALA A 190 9.80 -17.05 -11.87
CA ALA A 190 9.20 -18.25 -11.28
C ALA A 190 7.68 -18.16 -11.31
N GLY A 191 7.12 -17.01 -10.90
CA GLY A 191 5.84 -16.56 -11.42
C GLY A 191 5.93 -16.37 -12.93
N GLY A 192 7.07 -15.97 -13.47
CA GLY A 192 7.36 -15.95 -14.91
C GLY A 192 7.10 -17.25 -15.68
N PHE A 193 7.39 -18.38 -15.07
CA PHE A 193 7.13 -19.69 -15.64
C PHE A 193 5.61 -20.01 -15.73
N ALA A 194 4.78 -19.25 -15.00
CA ALA A 194 3.31 -19.32 -15.02
C ALA A 194 2.61 -18.02 -15.51
N PHE A 195 3.29 -16.88 -15.59
CA PHE A 195 2.75 -15.52 -15.73
C PHE A 195 3.61 -14.62 -16.64
N GLY A 196 4.91 -14.87 -16.74
CA GLY A 196 5.88 -14.08 -17.52
C GLY A 196 5.99 -14.58 -18.96
N GLY A 197 5.98 -15.90 -19.18
CA GLY A 197 5.73 -16.46 -20.50
C GLY A 197 4.33 -16.10 -21.02
N TRP A 198 3.38 -15.82 -20.12
CA TRP A 198 2.03 -15.38 -20.46
C TRP A 198 1.97 -13.87 -20.79
N MET A 199 2.60 -12.99 -19.99
CA MET A 199 2.70 -11.56 -20.29
C MET A 199 3.58 -11.28 -21.50
N ASP A 200 4.70 -11.99 -21.69
CA ASP A 200 5.56 -11.83 -22.88
C ASP A 200 4.81 -12.27 -24.15
N ASN A 201 4.01 -13.36 -24.08
CA ASN A 201 3.16 -13.79 -25.19
C ASN A 201 2.00 -12.81 -25.44
N MET A 202 1.33 -12.30 -24.42
CA MET A 202 0.29 -11.29 -24.59
C MET A 202 0.85 -10.00 -25.18
N GLN A 203 2.01 -9.55 -24.71
CA GLN A 203 2.66 -8.35 -25.19
C GLN A 203 3.15 -8.52 -26.63
N GLN A 204 3.69 -9.70 -27.00
CA GLN A 204 3.95 -10.01 -28.41
C GLN A 204 2.69 -10.04 -29.28
N THR A 205 1.59 -10.63 -28.78
CA THR A 205 0.33 -10.71 -29.55
C THR A 205 -0.25 -9.31 -29.79
N VAL A 206 -0.22 -8.46 -28.76
CA VAL A 206 -0.66 -7.05 -28.81
C VAL A 206 0.27 -6.20 -29.69
N ASP A 207 1.59 -6.36 -29.57
CA ASP A 207 2.58 -5.64 -30.39
C ASP A 207 2.51 -6.05 -31.87
N ASN A 208 2.09 -7.28 -32.16
CA ASN A 208 1.87 -7.78 -33.53
C ASN A 208 0.50 -7.35 -34.09
N GLY A 209 -0.34 -6.66 -33.33
CA GLY A 209 -1.69 -6.25 -33.75
C GLY A 209 -2.67 -7.41 -33.90
N GLU A 210 -2.34 -8.59 -33.38
CA GLU A 210 -3.21 -9.76 -33.39
C GLU A 210 -4.17 -9.72 -32.20
N MET A 211 -5.43 -10.11 -32.42
CA MET A 211 -6.37 -10.28 -31.31
C MET A 211 -5.90 -11.43 -30.43
N LEU A 212 -5.90 -11.23 -29.11
CA LEU A 212 -5.62 -12.27 -28.12
C LEU A 212 -6.44 -13.52 -28.42
N THR A 213 -5.82 -14.70 -28.33
CA THR A 213 -6.56 -15.95 -28.54
C THR A 213 -7.67 -16.09 -27.48
N PRO A 214 -8.79 -16.75 -27.79
CA PRO A 214 -9.89 -16.92 -26.83
C PRO A 214 -9.44 -17.58 -25.52
N GLU A 215 -8.44 -18.47 -25.55
CA GLU A 215 -7.84 -19.06 -24.35
C GLU A 215 -7.07 -18.04 -23.50
N GLN A 216 -6.34 -17.11 -24.13
CA GLN A 216 -5.63 -16.04 -23.43
C GLN A 216 -6.59 -15.02 -22.81
N GLN A 217 -7.66 -14.67 -23.51
CA GLN A 217 -8.73 -13.82 -22.98
C GLN A 217 -9.42 -14.48 -21.78
N GLU A 218 -9.72 -15.79 -21.87
CA GLU A 218 -10.35 -16.52 -20.77
C GLU A 218 -9.44 -16.56 -19.53
N GLN A 219 -8.13 -16.77 -19.71
CA GLN A 219 -7.16 -16.75 -18.61
C GLN A 219 -7.03 -15.35 -17.97
N LEU A 220 -6.98 -14.28 -18.77
CA LEU A 220 -7.00 -12.89 -18.28
C LEU A 220 -8.26 -12.63 -17.45
N MET A 221 -9.41 -13.05 -17.97
CA MET A 221 -10.69 -12.88 -17.30
C MET A 221 -10.79 -13.73 -16.03
N GLN A 222 -10.24 -14.93 -16.00
CA GLN A 222 -10.14 -15.75 -14.78
C GLN A 222 -9.26 -15.07 -13.72
N MET A 223 -8.14 -14.46 -14.12
CA MET A 223 -7.26 -13.72 -13.22
C MET A 223 -7.92 -12.45 -12.67
N ILE A 224 -8.58 -11.67 -13.52
CA ILE A 224 -9.35 -10.48 -13.11
C ILE A 224 -10.47 -10.90 -12.16
N ARG A 225 -11.21 -11.97 -12.47
CA ARG A 225 -12.26 -12.53 -11.60
C ARG A 225 -11.69 -13.01 -10.27
N PHE A 226 -10.51 -13.64 -10.27
CA PHE A 226 -9.83 -14.04 -9.04
C PHE A 226 -9.43 -12.82 -8.20
N LEU A 227 -8.88 -11.78 -8.81
CA LEU A 227 -8.58 -10.50 -8.15
C LEU A 227 -9.84 -9.82 -7.60
N GLY A 228 -11.01 -10.03 -8.21
CA GLY A 228 -12.31 -9.56 -7.71
C GLY A 228 -13.01 -10.51 -6.73
N SER A 229 -12.41 -11.65 -6.40
CA SER A 229 -13.04 -12.70 -5.58
C SER A 229 -12.97 -12.41 -4.08
N GLY A 230 -13.92 -12.94 -3.31
CA GLY A 230 -13.90 -12.86 -1.85
C GLY A 230 -12.75 -13.66 -1.23
N THR A 231 -12.31 -14.73 -1.89
CA THR A 231 -11.12 -15.50 -1.48
C THR A 231 -9.87 -14.62 -1.52
N MET A 232 -9.73 -13.79 -2.55
CA MET A 232 -8.62 -12.85 -2.63
C MET A 232 -8.68 -11.77 -1.55
N THR A 233 -9.88 -11.33 -1.16
CA THR A 233 -10.05 -10.43 -0.02
C THR A 233 -9.53 -11.04 1.28
N LEU A 234 -9.81 -12.33 1.52
CA LEU A 234 -9.28 -13.03 2.70
C LEU A 234 -7.76 -13.15 2.66
N ILE A 235 -7.18 -13.47 1.49
CA ILE A 235 -5.73 -13.54 1.30
C ILE A 235 -5.08 -12.18 1.54
N ALA A 236 -5.65 -11.11 0.98
CA ALA A 236 -5.13 -9.74 1.12
C ALA A 236 -5.27 -9.20 2.55
N ALA A 237 -6.37 -9.48 3.23
CA ALA A 237 -6.55 -9.13 4.65
C ALA A 237 -5.59 -9.93 5.55
N GLY A 238 -5.44 -11.23 5.28
CA GLY A 238 -4.52 -12.12 6.00
C GLY A 238 -3.07 -11.69 5.83
N SER A 239 -2.64 -11.37 4.61
CA SER A 239 -1.29 -10.88 4.35
C SER A 239 -1.01 -9.55 5.05
N LEU A 240 -1.96 -8.60 5.01
CA LEU A 240 -1.84 -7.34 5.74
C LEU A 240 -1.72 -7.57 7.25
N ALA A 241 -2.53 -8.46 7.83
CA ALA A 241 -2.46 -8.78 9.26
C ALA A 241 -1.09 -9.35 9.66
N VAL A 242 -0.53 -10.28 8.86
CA VAL A 242 0.81 -10.84 9.10
C VAL A 242 1.88 -9.75 9.00
N VAL A 243 1.81 -8.87 8.00
CA VAL A 243 2.78 -7.77 7.85
C VAL A 243 2.66 -6.77 9.01
N CYS A 244 1.46 -6.44 9.48
CA CYS A 244 1.27 -5.60 10.66
C CYS A 244 1.86 -6.24 11.93
N ALA A 245 1.71 -7.56 12.10
CA ALA A 245 2.34 -8.29 13.21
C ALA A 245 3.88 -8.25 13.11
N ALA A 246 4.44 -8.47 11.91
CA ALA A 246 5.87 -8.34 11.68
C ALA A 246 6.38 -6.92 11.96
N PHE A 247 5.62 -5.90 11.55
CA PHE A 247 5.89 -4.50 11.81
C PHE A 247 5.93 -4.19 13.31
N PHE A 248 4.96 -4.68 14.08
CA PHE A 248 4.95 -4.58 15.54
C PHE A 248 6.20 -5.21 16.17
N LEU A 249 6.55 -6.44 15.77
CA LEU A 249 7.69 -7.17 16.33
C LEU A 249 9.02 -6.46 16.05
N VAL A 250 9.20 -5.94 14.83
CA VAL A 250 10.41 -5.20 14.45
C VAL A 250 10.52 -3.89 15.23
N LEU A 251 9.42 -3.13 15.38
CA LEU A 251 9.42 -1.92 16.19
C LEU A 251 9.71 -2.22 17.66
N TRP A 252 9.07 -3.24 18.23
CA TRP A 252 9.29 -3.61 19.63
C TRP A 252 10.76 -3.95 19.90
N LYS A 253 11.37 -4.81 19.09
CA LYS A 253 12.81 -5.11 19.22
C LYS A 253 13.70 -3.89 19.01
N ALA A 254 13.32 -3.00 18.09
CA ALA A 254 14.06 -1.76 17.87
C ALA A 254 13.99 -0.83 19.10
N TYR A 255 12.86 -0.79 19.82
CA TYR A 255 12.76 -0.04 21.07
C TYR A 255 13.51 -0.72 22.23
N GLU A 256 13.45 -2.04 22.36
CA GLU A 256 14.20 -2.76 23.42
C GLU A 256 15.70 -2.55 23.31
N ARG A 257 16.27 -2.65 22.10
CA ARG A 257 17.69 -2.38 21.86
C ARG A 257 18.11 -0.94 22.18
N ARG A 258 17.18 0.00 22.23
CA ARG A 258 17.45 1.40 22.56
C ARG A 258 17.48 1.65 24.07
N GLU A 259 16.85 0.78 24.87
CA GLU A 259 16.83 0.87 26.34
C GLU A 259 17.93 0.06 27.03
N ALA A 260 18.54 -0.92 26.33
CA ALA A 260 19.66 -1.75 26.80
C ALA A 260 21.01 -1.11 26.53
#